data_AF-A0A2G2XHU8-F1
#
_entry.id   AF-A0A2G2XHU8-F1
#
_cell.length_a   1.000
_cell.length_b   1.000
_cell.length_c   1.000
_cell.angle_alpha   90.00
_cell.angle_beta   90.00
_cell.angle_gamma   90.00
#
_symmetry.space_group_name_H-M   'P 1'
#
loop_
_entity.id
_entity.type
_entity.pdbx_description
1 polymer ?
#
loop_
_entity_poly.entity_id
_entity_poly.type
_entity_poly.pdbx_seq_one_letter_code
_entity_poly.pdbx_strand_id
1 'polypeptide(L)'
;MSSKVISLLICFFILHLLAAGRVSGCDIGIYELKKGDFSVKITNYGARIISVFLPDKNGKINDVVLGYDTIKEYVNETRYFGALLGRVVNRIGGAQFTLNGAVYKLVPNEGNNTIHGGPKGFSFVVWKVSEYVKDGPCPHLTLTYHSADGEEGFPGDVLVSVTFALKDPYKLSVEFKAKALNKATPINLSHHPYWNLGGHNSGNVLSQVVQIYASHITPVDEQLIPTGEIAPVKNTPYDFLKPRKVGSRIDKIKIGYDRNYVLDSNKKMKPVAVVYDKKSGRVMDIHATAPCVHFYTANWIVNVKGKGGYVYQPRSALSLETQGYPDAVNHPNFPSTIVNPGKTYSHSVLYAFSIKK
;
A
#
# COMPACT_ATOMS: atom_id res chain seq x y z
N MET A 1 10.31 70.92 12.77
CA MET A 1 9.94 69.62 13.36
C MET A 1 10.31 68.54 12.36
N SER A 2 11.52 67.97 12.50
CA SER A 2 12.07 66.97 11.59
C SER A 2 12.26 65.65 12.32
N SER A 3 11.72 64.61 11.71
CA SER A 3 11.91 63.17 11.97
C SER A 3 13.38 62.77 12.09
N LYS A 4 13.68 61.78 12.95
CA LYS A 4 14.37 60.55 12.55
C LYS A 4 14.25 59.43 13.59
N VAL A 5 13.81 58.29 13.09
CA VAL A 5 13.51 57.01 13.71
C VAL A 5 14.82 56.24 13.96
N ILE A 6 14.97 55.63 15.15
CA ILE A 6 16.00 54.64 15.45
C ILE A 6 15.45 53.25 15.13
N SER A 7 16.16 52.54 14.27
CA SER A 7 15.88 51.20 13.77
C SER A 7 16.23 50.14 14.83
N LEU A 8 15.28 49.26 15.16
CA LEU A 8 15.53 48.06 15.96
C LEU A 8 15.33 46.83 15.06
N LEU A 9 16.43 46.19 14.66
CA LEU A 9 16.41 44.91 13.95
C LEU A 9 15.92 43.81 14.91
N ILE A 10 14.77 43.22 14.60
CA ILE A 10 14.29 41.98 15.23
C ILE A 10 14.53 40.84 14.22
N CYS A 11 15.53 40.00 14.51
CA CYS A 11 15.74 38.73 13.82
C CYS A 11 14.60 37.76 14.17
N PHE A 12 13.72 37.46 13.22
CA PHE A 12 12.75 36.38 13.33
C PHE A 12 13.40 35.03 12.98
N PHE A 13 13.65 34.20 13.98
CA PHE A 13 13.89 32.77 13.79
C PHE A 13 12.57 32.10 13.38
N ILE A 14 12.48 31.60 12.14
CA ILE A 14 11.34 30.80 11.69
C ILE A 14 11.57 29.35 12.15
N LEU A 15 10.95 28.98 13.26
CA LEU A 15 10.82 27.58 13.69
C LEU A 15 9.65 26.95 12.91
N HIS A 16 9.94 26.09 11.93
CA HIS A 16 8.90 25.27 11.28
C HIS A 16 8.41 24.19 12.27
N LEU A 17 7.37 24.51 13.04
CA LEU A 17 6.65 23.53 13.85
C LEU A 17 5.71 22.71 12.95
N LEU A 18 6.01 21.42 12.78
CA LEU A 18 5.08 20.43 12.26
C LEU A 18 3.91 20.31 13.24
N ALA A 19 2.74 20.82 12.88
CA ALA A 19 1.53 20.69 13.69
C ALA A 19 1.06 19.22 13.68
N ALA A 20 1.20 18.56 14.83
CA ALA A 20 0.59 17.25 15.10
C ALA A 20 -0.93 17.42 15.18
N GLY A 21 -1.66 16.84 14.23
CA GLY A 21 -3.12 16.73 14.31
C GLY A 21 -3.51 15.66 15.32
N ARG A 22 -4.40 15.98 16.27
CA ARG A 22 -5.01 14.99 17.17
C ARG A 22 -6.30 14.46 16.58
N VAL A 23 -6.36 13.15 16.36
CA VAL A 23 -7.61 12.38 16.24
C VAL A 23 -7.47 11.24 17.24
N SER A 24 -8.41 11.14 18.19
CA SER A 24 -8.51 10.05 19.18
C SER A 24 -7.28 9.75 20.05
N GLY A 25 -6.78 10.73 20.83
CA GLY A 25 -5.90 10.48 21.99
C GLY A 25 -4.50 9.92 21.74
N CYS A 26 -4.14 9.56 20.49
CA CYS A 26 -2.81 9.19 20.07
C CYS A 26 -2.25 10.29 19.15
N ASP A 27 -1.03 10.75 19.43
CA ASP A 27 -0.37 11.75 18.60
C ASP A 27 0.01 11.14 17.23
N ILE A 28 -0.27 11.87 16.15
CA ILE A 28 0.13 11.47 14.80
C ILE A 28 1.56 11.94 14.56
N GLY A 29 2.44 11.01 14.20
CA GLY A 29 3.86 11.22 13.98
C GLY A 29 4.35 10.71 12.63
N ILE A 30 5.58 11.10 12.29
CA ILE A 30 6.36 10.59 11.16
C ILE A 30 7.64 9.95 11.73
N TYR A 31 7.90 8.72 11.32
CA TYR A 31 8.97 7.87 11.80
C TYR A 31 9.86 7.52 10.62
N GLU A 32 11.16 7.79 10.72
CA GLU A 32 12.12 7.47 9.66
C GLU A 32 12.90 6.22 10.05
N LEU A 33 12.93 5.23 9.17
CA LEU A 33 13.89 4.15 9.22
C LEU A 33 15.01 4.49 8.25
N LYS A 34 16.27 4.41 8.70
CA LYS A 34 17.42 4.74 7.85
C LYS A 34 18.53 3.72 7.98
N LYS A 35 19.11 3.37 6.83
CA LYS A 35 20.26 2.48 6.72
C LYS A 35 21.15 2.91 5.55
N GLY A 36 22.25 3.61 5.86
CA GLY A 36 23.11 4.22 4.85
C GLY A 36 22.36 5.30 4.04
N ASP A 37 22.36 5.15 2.72
CA ASP A 37 21.65 5.98 1.74
C ASP A 37 20.24 5.45 1.39
N PHE A 38 19.76 4.44 2.12
CA PHE A 38 18.37 3.97 2.08
C PHE A 38 17.58 4.54 3.25
N SER A 39 16.46 5.23 2.98
CA SER A 39 15.53 5.62 4.05
C SER A 39 14.07 5.47 3.66
N VAL A 40 13.25 5.17 4.66
CA VAL A 40 11.79 5.02 4.53
C VAL A 40 11.14 5.83 5.63
N LYS A 41 10.18 6.68 5.28
CA LYS A 41 9.37 7.39 6.28
C LYS A 41 7.99 6.77 6.33
N ILE A 42 7.52 6.55 7.54
CA ILE A 42 6.21 5.97 7.84
C ILE A 42 5.45 6.94 8.76
N THR A 43 4.15 7.13 8.54
CA THR A 43 3.29 7.75 9.56
C THR A 43 2.42 6.70 10.23
N ASN A 44 2.17 6.86 11.52
CA ASN A 44 1.24 6.01 12.27
C ASN A 44 -0.23 6.29 11.92
N TYR A 45 -0.55 7.34 11.14
CA TYR A 45 -1.88 7.47 10.56
C TYR A 45 -2.06 6.50 9.37
N GLY A 46 -2.86 5.46 9.59
CA GLY A 46 -3.09 4.31 8.72
C GLY A 46 -1.83 3.54 8.28
N ALA A 47 -0.79 3.56 9.14
CA ALA A 47 0.47 2.85 8.92
C ALA A 47 1.05 3.06 7.50
N ARG A 48 1.14 4.33 7.07
CA ARG A 48 1.48 4.70 5.70
C ARG A 48 2.97 4.78 5.45
N ILE A 49 3.46 4.19 4.36
CA ILE A 49 4.75 4.60 3.79
C ILE A 49 4.54 5.89 3.00
N ILE A 50 5.20 6.97 3.42
CA ILE A 50 5.04 8.30 2.81
C ILE A 50 6.23 8.69 1.93
N SER A 51 7.40 8.06 2.13
CA SER A 51 8.58 8.22 1.28
C SER A 51 9.49 7.00 1.32
N VAL A 52 10.15 6.70 0.20
CA VAL A 52 11.20 5.68 0.09
C VAL A 52 12.34 6.26 -0.74
N PHE A 53 13.44 6.60 -0.09
CA PHE A 53 14.63 7.19 -0.71
C PHE A 53 15.70 6.14 -0.94
N LEU A 54 16.19 6.03 -2.19
CA LEU A 54 17.32 5.16 -2.55
C LEU A 54 18.07 5.70 -3.79
N PRO A 55 19.37 5.38 -3.94
CA PRO A 55 20.17 5.82 -5.09
C PRO A 55 19.68 5.25 -6.42
N ASP A 56 20.05 5.93 -7.49
CA ASP A 56 19.99 5.44 -8.87
C ASP A 56 21.38 5.00 -9.36
N LYS A 57 21.52 4.61 -10.63
CA LYS A 57 22.79 4.18 -11.22
C LYS A 57 23.90 5.24 -11.27
N ASN A 58 23.55 6.51 -11.06
CA ASN A 58 24.49 7.63 -10.97
C ASN A 58 24.70 8.09 -9.50
N GLY A 59 24.16 7.36 -8.52
CA GLY A 59 24.24 7.71 -7.10
C GLY A 59 23.25 8.78 -6.65
N LYS A 60 22.32 9.23 -7.52
CA LYS A 60 21.32 10.24 -7.13
C LYS A 60 20.20 9.58 -6.32
N ILE A 61 20.08 9.98 -5.06
CA ILE A 61 19.00 9.56 -4.17
C ILE A 61 17.70 10.29 -4.55
N ASN A 62 16.60 9.56 -4.69
CA ASN A 62 15.28 10.14 -4.94
C ASN A 62 14.19 9.32 -4.26
N ASP A 63 13.05 9.96 -4.00
CA ASP A 63 11.87 9.31 -3.43
C ASP A 63 11.07 8.61 -4.52
N VAL A 64 10.86 7.30 -4.38
CA VAL A 64 10.23 6.44 -5.39
C VAL A 64 8.77 6.08 -5.11
N VAL A 65 8.13 6.70 -4.12
CA VAL A 65 6.69 6.53 -3.89
C VAL A 65 5.93 7.85 -4.02
N LEU A 66 4.70 7.80 -4.50
CA LEU A 66 3.80 8.96 -4.47
C LEU A 66 3.32 9.23 -3.04
N GLY A 67 2.88 10.45 -2.79
CA GLY A 67 2.29 10.84 -1.51
C GLY A 67 2.12 12.34 -1.39
N TYR A 68 1.96 12.79 -0.15
CA TYR A 68 1.83 14.20 0.23
C TYR A 68 2.96 14.64 1.17
N ASP A 69 3.13 15.95 1.31
CA ASP A 69 4.14 16.55 2.20
C ASP A 69 3.68 16.60 3.66
N THR A 70 2.37 16.68 3.92
CA THR A 70 1.81 16.87 5.26
C THR A 70 0.82 15.79 5.67
N ILE A 71 0.75 15.53 6.99
CA ILE A 71 -0.26 14.64 7.59
C ILE A 71 -1.68 15.12 7.31
N LYS A 72 -1.91 16.44 7.30
CA LYS A 72 -3.24 17.01 7.02
C LYS A 72 -3.76 16.60 5.65
N GLU A 73 -2.90 16.54 4.65
CA GLU A 73 -3.28 16.04 3.32
C GLU A 73 -3.65 14.56 3.37
N TYR A 74 -2.90 13.74 4.14
CA TYR A 74 -3.24 12.32 4.33
C TYR A 74 -4.57 12.10 5.07
N VAL A 75 -4.95 12.98 6.00
CA VAL A 75 -6.24 12.88 6.70
C VAL A 75 -7.42 13.17 5.75
N ASN A 76 -7.21 13.95 4.69
CA ASN A 76 -8.27 14.37 3.76
C ASN A 76 -8.22 13.62 2.41
N GLU A 77 -7.34 12.62 2.27
CA GLU A 77 -7.16 11.87 1.02
C GLU A 77 -8.13 10.69 0.91
N THR A 78 -8.33 10.21 -0.32
CA THR A 78 -9.24 9.08 -0.63
C THR A 78 -8.62 8.06 -1.61
N ARG A 79 -7.31 8.18 -1.87
CA ARG A 79 -6.52 7.40 -2.83
C ARG A 79 -5.68 6.31 -2.16
N TYR A 80 -5.65 6.26 -0.82
CA TYR A 80 -4.93 5.29 -0.02
C TYR A 80 -3.40 5.35 -0.22
N PHE A 81 -2.83 6.54 -0.47
CA PHE A 81 -1.40 6.65 -0.78
C PHE A 81 -0.52 6.03 0.33
N GLY A 82 0.10 4.90 0.01
CA GLY A 82 1.01 4.21 0.91
C GLY A 82 0.36 3.56 2.12
N ALA A 83 -0.97 3.46 2.19
CA ALA A 83 -1.66 3.04 3.41
C ALA A 83 -1.67 1.53 3.62
N LEU A 84 -1.79 1.10 4.87
CA LEU A 84 -2.22 -0.25 5.19
C LEU A 84 -3.71 -0.39 4.91
N LEU A 85 -4.10 -1.47 4.25
CA LEU A 85 -5.47 -1.77 3.86
C LEU A 85 -6.02 -2.92 4.71
N GLY A 86 -7.21 -2.75 5.27
CA GLY A 86 -7.88 -3.75 6.11
C GLY A 86 -9.14 -3.18 6.79
N ARG A 87 -9.97 -3.98 7.46
CA ARG A 87 -9.75 -5.39 7.86
C ARG A 87 -9.67 -6.39 6.70
N VAL A 88 -10.37 -6.09 5.60
CA VAL A 88 -10.28 -6.81 4.32
C VAL A 88 -9.92 -5.85 3.20
N VAL A 89 -8.75 -6.05 2.59
CA VAL A 89 -8.32 -5.33 1.39
C VAL A 89 -9.17 -5.70 0.17
N ASN A 90 -9.23 -4.77 -0.79
CA ASN A 90 -9.99 -4.87 -2.02
C ASN A 90 -11.50 -4.94 -1.75
N ARG A 91 -12.28 -5.42 -2.72
CA ARG A 91 -13.74 -5.35 -2.68
C ARG A 91 -14.37 -6.57 -2.01
N ILE A 92 -15.48 -6.32 -1.32
CA ILE A 92 -16.49 -7.31 -0.94
C ILE A 92 -17.79 -6.93 -1.66
N GLY A 93 -18.26 -7.84 -2.50
CA GLY A 93 -19.44 -7.67 -3.36
C GLY A 93 -20.71 -7.45 -2.54
N GLY A 94 -21.51 -6.46 -2.93
CA GLY A 94 -22.77 -6.13 -2.26
C GLY A 94 -22.63 -5.62 -0.82
N ALA A 95 -21.40 -5.30 -0.39
CA ALA A 95 -21.09 -4.86 0.97
C ALA A 95 -21.62 -5.84 2.04
N GLN A 96 -21.57 -7.15 1.78
CA GLN A 96 -22.00 -8.16 2.72
C GLN A 96 -21.32 -9.50 2.48
N PHE A 97 -21.35 -10.36 3.49
CA PHE A 97 -20.95 -11.77 3.37
C PHE A 97 -21.67 -12.62 4.42
N THR A 98 -21.65 -13.94 4.23
CA THR A 98 -22.21 -14.89 5.21
C THR A 98 -21.08 -15.64 5.91
N LEU A 99 -21.13 -15.71 7.24
CA LEU A 99 -20.19 -16.47 8.05
C LEU A 99 -20.95 -17.22 9.15
N ASN A 100 -20.76 -18.55 9.20
CA ASN A 100 -21.43 -19.44 10.15
C ASN A 100 -22.97 -19.28 10.16
N GLY A 101 -23.57 -19.09 8.97
CA GLY A 101 -25.02 -18.92 8.80
C GLY A 101 -25.55 -17.52 9.12
N ALA A 102 -24.72 -16.60 9.63
CA ALA A 102 -25.09 -15.21 9.87
C ALA A 102 -24.66 -14.32 8.71
N VAL A 103 -25.56 -13.42 8.27
CA VAL A 103 -25.26 -12.39 7.27
C VAL A 103 -24.70 -11.16 7.96
N TYR A 104 -23.50 -10.75 7.56
CA TYR A 104 -22.85 -9.52 8.01
C TYR A 104 -22.97 -8.47 6.93
N LYS A 105 -23.55 -7.32 7.28
CA LYS A 105 -23.62 -6.14 6.41
C LYS A 105 -22.47 -5.21 6.75
N LEU A 106 -21.74 -4.80 5.74
CA LEU A 106 -20.63 -3.87 5.79
C LEU A 106 -21.09 -2.49 5.32
N VAL A 107 -20.25 -1.49 5.55
CA VAL A 107 -20.53 -0.13 5.07
C VAL A 107 -20.12 -0.01 3.60
N PRO A 108 -21.05 0.24 2.67
CA PRO A 108 -20.70 0.50 1.27
C PRO A 108 -19.99 1.85 1.16
N ASN A 109 -18.83 1.85 0.53
CA ASN A 109 -18.03 3.06 0.24
C ASN A 109 -17.58 3.14 -1.22
N GLU A 110 -18.02 2.20 -2.06
CA GLU A 110 -17.81 2.23 -3.49
C GLU A 110 -19.02 1.61 -4.20
N GLY A 111 -19.98 2.46 -4.57
CA GLY A 111 -21.26 2.00 -5.10
C GLY A 111 -21.98 1.11 -4.09
N ASN A 112 -22.31 -0.13 -4.50
CA ASN A 112 -22.95 -1.13 -3.65
C ASN A 112 -21.95 -2.03 -2.90
N ASN A 113 -20.65 -1.78 -3.05
CA ASN A 113 -19.59 -2.64 -2.52
C ASN A 113 -18.85 -1.96 -1.36
N THR A 114 -18.20 -2.76 -0.54
CA THR A 114 -17.21 -2.28 0.44
C THR A 114 -15.83 -2.48 -0.15
N ILE A 115 -15.01 -1.44 -0.15
CA ILE A 115 -13.61 -1.48 -0.59
C ILE A 115 -12.68 -1.11 0.56
N HIS A 116 -11.56 -1.85 0.67
CA HIS A 116 -10.45 -1.58 1.60
C HIS A 116 -10.87 -1.46 3.08
N GLY A 117 -11.89 -2.24 3.47
CA GLY A 117 -12.35 -2.33 4.86
C GLY A 117 -13.28 -1.20 5.30
N GLY A 118 -13.82 -0.41 4.37
CA GLY A 118 -14.83 0.61 4.66
C GLY A 118 -14.28 2.04 4.81
N PRO A 119 -15.16 3.04 4.99
CA PRO A 119 -14.81 4.46 5.06
C PRO A 119 -13.84 4.82 6.20
N LYS A 120 -13.88 4.10 7.33
CA LYS A 120 -12.89 4.24 8.42
C LYS A 120 -12.10 2.94 8.62
N GLY A 121 -11.82 2.23 7.53
CA GLY A 121 -10.92 1.07 7.55
C GLY A 121 -9.53 1.42 8.07
N PHE A 122 -8.63 0.44 8.09
CA PHE A 122 -7.30 0.54 8.72
C PHE A 122 -6.42 1.65 8.17
N SER A 123 -6.73 2.15 6.98
CA SER A 123 -6.10 3.30 6.36
C SER A 123 -6.48 4.63 7.03
N PHE A 124 -7.57 4.75 7.78
CA PHE A 124 -8.05 6.06 8.27
C PHE A 124 -8.08 6.16 9.80
N VAL A 125 -7.32 5.30 10.47
CA VAL A 125 -7.19 5.26 11.93
C VAL A 125 -5.77 5.58 12.38
N VAL A 126 -5.61 6.04 13.62
CA VAL A 126 -4.29 6.25 14.23
C VAL A 126 -3.82 4.94 14.86
N TRP A 127 -2.66 4.46 14.43
CA TRP A 127 -2.02 3.28 14.98
C TRP A 127 -1.15 3.65 16.17
N LYS A 128 -1.10 2.77 17.18
CA LYS A 128 -0.19 2.89 18.30
C LYS A 128 1.21 2.48 17.86
N VAL A 129 2.22 3.28 18.16
CA VAL A 129 3.62 2.85 18.03
C VAL A 129 3.99 1.97 19.21
N SER A 130 4.28 0.70 18.97
CA SER A 130 4.71 -0.22 20.03
C SER A 130 6.22 -0.34 20.13
N GLU A 131 6.94 -0.13 19.02
CA GLU A 131 8.39 -0.22 18.97
C GLU A 131 8.92 0.64 17.81
N TYR A 132 10.03 1.35 18.04
CA TYR A 132 10.68 2.17 17.02
C TYR A 132 12.20 2.20 17.24
N VAL A 133 12.93 1.65 16.28
CA VAL A 133 14.38 1.68 16.18
C VAL A 133 14.74 2.37 14.86
N LYS A 134 15.18 3.63 14.97
CA LYS A 134 15.41 4.54 13.84
C LYS A 134 16.52 4.07 12.89
N ASP A 135 17.62 3.59 13.45
CA ASP A 135 18.85 3.25 12.73
C ASP A 135 19.58 2.05 13.37
N GLY A 136 20.76 1.71 12.86
CA GLY A 136 21.58 0.60 13.34
C GLY A 136 21.48 -0.68 12.49
N PRO A 137 21.76 -1.86 13.08
CA PRO A 137 21.84 -3.11 12.34
C PRO A 137 20.49 -3.59 11.79
N CYS A 138 19.39 -3.32 12.51
CA CYS A 138 18.02 -3.68 12.10
C CYS A 138 17.06 -2.53 12.42
N PRO A 139 17.06 -1.42 11.66
CA PRO A 139 16.09 -0.34 11.84
C PRO A 139 14.68 -0.87 11.59
N HIS A 140 13.76 -0.63 12.51
CA HIS A 140 12.38 -1.10 12.38
C HIS A 140 11.35 -0.26 13.14
N LEU A 141 10.10 -0.36 12.74
CA LEU A 141 8.95 0.27 13.36
C LEU A 141 7.81 -0.75 13.43
N THR A 142 7.29 -0.99 14.64
CA THR A 142 6.09 -1.82 14.84
C THR A 142 4.92 -0.93 15.27
N LEU A 143 3.83 -1.04 14.53
CA LEU A 143 2.57 -0.36 14.79
C LEU A 143 1.51 -1.39 15.15
N THR A 144 0.64 -1.07 16.10
CA THR A 144 -0.48 -1.92 16.53
C THR A 144 -1.81 -1.18 16.53
N TYR A 145 -2.88 -1.93 16.28
CA TYR A 145 -4.24 -1.42 16.32
C TYR A 145 -5.18 -2.50 16.85
N HIS A 146 -6.15 -2.07 17.66
CA HIS A 146 -7.24 -2.93 18.13
C HIS A 146 -8.51 -2.52 17.39
N SER A 147 -8.96 -3.39 16.49
CA SER A 147 -10.17 -3.22 15.72
C SER A 147 -11.31 -3.91 16.47
N ALA A 148 -12.31 -3.16 16.91
CA ALA A 148 -13.36 -3.68 17.78
C ALA A 148 -14.34 -4.61 17.04
N ASP A 149 -15.06 -5.45 17.79
CA ASP A 149 -16.23 -6.16 17.26
C ASP A 149 -17.25 -5.17 16.67
N GLY A 150 -17.68 -5.43 15.42
CA GLY A 150 -18.62 -4.58 14.69
C GLY A 150 -17.98 -3.39 13.97
N GLU A 151 -16.68 -3.16 14.10
CA GLU A 151 -15.99 -2.07 13.37
C GLU A 151 -16.15 -2.26 11.86
N GLU A 152 -16.69 -1.23 11.20
CA GLU A 152 -17.04 -1.24 9.76
C GLU A 152 -18.00 -2.38 9.35
N GLY A 153 -18.69 -2.98 10.32
CA GLY A 153 -19.62 -4.11 10.13
C GLY A 153 -18.97 -5.49 10.26
N PHE A 154 -17.66 -5.58 10.50
CA PHE A 154 -16.97 -6.87 10.62
C PHE A 154 -17.13 -7.48 12.03
N PRO A 155 -17.38 -8.80 12.16
CA PRO A 155 -17.49 -9.45 13.45
C PRO A 155 -16.14 -9.64 14.14
N GLY A 156 -16.15 -9.64 15.47
CA GLY A 156 -15.04 -10.02 16.33
C GLY A 156 -14.01 -8.92 16.55
N ASP A 157 -13.43 -8.92 17.74
CA ASP A 157 -12.27 -8.09 18.06
C ASP A 157 -11.02 -8.66 17.40
N VAL A 158 -10.21 -7.77 16.82
CA VAL A 158 -8.97 -8.12 16.14
C VAL A 158 -7.83 -7.26 16.65
N LEU A 159 -6.79 -7.92 17.18
CA LEU A 159 -5.49 -7.28 17.38
C LEU A 159 -4.66 -7.43 16.12
N VAL A 160 -4.24 -6.30 15.57
CA VAL A 160 -3.44 -6.24 14.35
C VAL A 160 -2.13 -5.53 14.63
N SER A 161 -1.05 -6.03 14.01
CA SER A 161 0.24 -5.35 14.00
C SER A 161 0.85 -5.33 12.60
N VAL A 162 1.58 -4.28 12.30
CA VAL A 162 2.45 -4.19 11.12
C VAL A 162 3.85 -3.76 11.55
N THR A 163 4.87 -4.47 11.06
CA THR A 163 6.27 -4.15 11.30
C THR A 163 6.95 -3.82 9.97
N PHE A 164 7.54 -2.62 9.88
CA PHE A 164 8.42 -2.21 8.79
C PHE A 164 9.86 -2.37 9.27
N ALA A 165 10.73 -2.98 8.48
CA ALA A 165 12.14 -3.13 8.84
C ALA A 165 13.07 -2.99 7.62
N LEU A 166 14.22 -2.36 7.83
CA LEU A 166 15.27 -2.23 6.81
C LEU A 166 16.36 -3.29 7.01
N LYS A 167 16.78 -3.91 5.92
CA LYS A 167 17.87 -4.91 5.90
C LYS A 167 18.87 -4.60 4.79
N ASP A 168 20.09 -5.10 4.94
CA ASP A 168 21.14 -4.91 3.95
C ASP A 168 21.07 -5.86 2.75
N PRO A 169 21.51 -5.41 1.57
CA PRO A 169 21.41 -4.03 1.08
C PRO A 169 19.97 -3.71 0.62
N TYR A 170 19.54 -2.45 0.73
CA TYR A 170 18.27 -1.90 0.19
C TYR A 170 17.05 -2.82 0.25
N LYS A 171 16.78 -3.43 1.39
CA LYS A 171 15.61 -4.29 1.58
C LYS A 171 14.65 -3.66 2.57
N LEU A 172 13.40 -3.50 2.17
CA LEU A 172 12.29 -3.15 3.04
C LEU A 172 11.41 -4.40 3.24
N SER A 173 11.35 -4.91 4.46
CA SER A 173 10.37 -5.93 4.83
C SER A 173 9.17 -5.32 5.54
N VAL A 174 7.97 -5.79 5.19
CA VAL A 174 6.71 -5.44 5.85
C VAL A 174 6.05 -6.74 6.31
N GLU A 175 5.79 -6.85 7.61
CA GLU A 175 5.17 -8.03 8.22
C GLU A 175 3.86 -7.66 8.90
N PHE A 176 2.78 -8.31 8.49
CA PHE A 176 1.45 -8.17 9.05
C PHE A 176 1.14 -9.37 9.93
N LYS A 177 0.58 -9.12 11.11
CA LYS A 177 -0.02 -10.14 11.96
C LYS A 177 -1.39 -9.68 12.41
N ALA A 178 -2.32 -10.62 12.49
CA ALA A 178 -3.60 -10.36 13.11
C ALA A 178 -4.10 -11.58 13.89
N LYS A 179 -4.81 -11.31 14.98
CA LYS A 179 -5.45 -12.34 15.81
C LYS A 179 -6.90 -11.95 16.04
N ALA A 180 -7.80 -12.81 15.59
CA ALA A 180 -9.19 -12.77 16.02
C ALA A 180 -9.25 -13.23 17.48
N LEU A 181 -9.85 -12.41 18.36
CA LEU A 181 -9.82 -12.68 19.80
C LEU A 181 -11.00 -13.53 20.26
N ASN A 182 -12.19 -13.25 19.75
CA ASN A 182 -13.44 -13.81 20.30
C ASN A 182 -14.40 -14.39 19.25
N LYS A 183 -14.40 -13.90 18.00
CA LYS A 183 -15.23 -14.42 16.90
C LYS A 183 -14.39 -14.68 15.66
N ALA A 184 -14.82 -15.65 14.84
CA ALA A 184 -14.26 -15.82 13.51
C ALA A 184 -14.54 -14.58 12.65
N THR A 185 -13.57 -14.17 11.84
CA THR A 185 -13.71 -12.95 11.02
C THR A 185 -12.83 -13.03 9.78
N PRO A 186 -13.23 -12.45 8.64
CA PRO A 186 -12.34 -12.34 7.49
C PRO A 186 -11.20 -11.36 7.78
N ILE A 187 -9.98 -11.75 7.44
CA ILE A 187 -8.79 -10.90 7.49
C ILE A 187 -8.03 -11.06 6.18
N ASN A 188 -7.83 -9.94 5.49
CA ASN A 188 -6.97 -9.86 4.32
C ASN A 188 -6.27 -8.51 4.36
N LEU A 189 -4.97 -8.51 4.66
CA LEU A 189 -4.20 -7.28 4.87
C LEU A 189 -3.21 -7.07 3.72
N SER A 190 -3.14 -5.83 3.25
CA SER A 190 -2.12 -5.43 2.29
C SER A 190 -1.61 -4.01 2.57
N HIS A 191 -0.73 -3.55 1.70
CA HIS A 191 -0.19 -2.19 1.72
C HIS A 191 -0.32 -1.60 0.32
N HIS A 192 -0.63 -0.31 0.24
CA HIS A 192 -0.91 0.38 -1.03
C HIS A 192 0.15 1.43 -1.45
N PRO A 193 1.45 1.12 -1.45
CA PRO A 193 2.45 2.03 -1.98
C PRO A 193 2.25 2.21 -3.49
N TYR A 194 2.35 3.46 -3.93
CA TYR A 194 2.29 3.85 -5.34
C TYR A 194 3.72 4.09 -5.81
N TRP A 195 4.31 3.10 -6.47
CA TRP A 195 5.70 3.11 -6.88
C TRP A 195 5.91 3.83 -8.21
N ASN A 196 6.92 4.69 -8.24
CA ASN A 196 7.52 5.16 -9.46
C ASN A 196 9.06 5.13 -9.30
N LEU A 197 9.70 4.10 -9.85
CA LEU A 197 11.14 3.89 -9.69
C LEU A 197 12.01 4.99 -10.33
N GLY A 198 11.49 5.79 -11.25
CA GLY A 198 12.17 6.99 -11.75
C GLY A 198 12.20 8.14 -10.72
N GLY A 199 11.35 8.06 -9.70
CA GLY A 199 11.06 9.10 -8.72
C GLY A 199 9.59 9.52 -8.78
N HIS A 200 9.00 9.94 -7.67
CA HIS A 200 7.58 10.30 -7.60
C HIS A 200 7.18 11.41 -8.58
N ASN A 201 8.11 12.28 -8.94
CA ASN A 201 7.94 13.41 -9.86
C ASN A 201 8.49 13.14 -11.27
N SER A 202 8.72 11.87 -11.64
CA SER A 202 9.37 11.52 -12.91
C SER A 202 8.40 11.33 -14.10
N GLY A 203 7.12 11.64 -13.92
CA GLY A 203 6.09 11.47 -14.94
C GLY A 203 5.29 10.17 -14.75
N ASN A 204 4.94 9.52 -15.85
CA ASN A 204 4.20 8.26 -15.84
C ASN A 204 5.12 7.02 -15.82
N VAL A 205 4.57 5.86 -15.46
CA VAL A 205 5.29 4.58 -15.37
C VAL A 205 5.24 3.75 -16.64
N LEU A 206 4.71 4.27 -17.75
CA LEU A 206 4.43 3.48 -18.96
C LEU A 206 5.71 2.89 -19.60
N SER A 207 6.86 3.54 -19.41
CA SER A 207 8.15 3.04 -19.88
C SER A 207 8.82 2.03 -18.95
N GLN A 208 8.36 1.90 -17.71
CA GLN A 208 8.91 0.93 -16.76
C GLN A 208 8.54 -0.49 -17.20
N VAL A 209 9.44 -1.43 -16.91
CA VAL A 209 9.29 -2.84 -17.27
C VAL A 209 8.84 -3.62 -16.04
N VAL A 210 7.78 -4.41 -16.19
CA VAL A 210 7.22 -5.27 -15.16
C VAL A 210 7.26 -6.72 -15.64
N GLN A 211 7.60 -7.63 -14.73
CA GLN A 211 7.34 -9.07 -14.84
C GLN A 211 6.54 -9.48 -13.62
N ILE A 212 5.48 -10.27 -13.78
CA ILE A 212 4.66 -10.81 -12.69
C ILE A 212 4.70 -12.32 -12.78
N TYR A 213 5.04 -13.00 -11.69
CA TYR A 213 5.16 -14.46 -11.62
C TYR A 213 3.79 -15.11 -11.35
N ALA A 214 2.85 -14.83 -12.25
CA ALA A 214 1.46 -15.26 -12.18
C ALA A 214 0.92 -15.54 -13.57
N SER A 215 0.54 -16.80 -13.81
CA SER A 215 -0.02 -17.27 -15.07
C SER A 215 -1.54 -17.10 -15.17
N HIS A 216 -2.18 -16.70 -14.08
CA HIS A 216 -3.63 -16.50 -14.00
C HIS A 216 -4.02 -15.19 -13.31
N ILE A 217 -5.22 -14.72 -13.61
CA ILE A 217 -5.90 -13.60 -12.94
C ILE A 217 -7.29 -14.04 -12.48
N THR A 218 -7.90 -13.25 -11.61
CA THR A 218 -9.35 -13.33 -11.33
C THR A 218 -10.09 -12.30 -12.19
N PRO A 219 -10.81 -12.70 -13.26
CA PRO A 219 -11.65 -11.80 -14.03
C PRO A 219 -12.68 -11.13 -13.13
N VAL A 220 -13.10 -9.94 -13.53
CA VAL A 220 -14.05 -9.12 -12.76
C VAL A 220 -15.22 -8.69 -13.63
N ASP A 221 -16.34 -8.42 -12.98
CA ASP A 221 -17.52 -7.82 -13.59
C ASP A 221 -17.36 -6.30 -13.79
N GLU A 222 -18.44 -5.62 -14.20
CA GLU A 222 -18.46 -4.18 -14.43
C GLU A 222 -18.26 -3.35 -13.14
N GLN A 223 -18.52 -3.94 -11.97
CA GLN A 223 -18.32 -3.35 -10.65
C GLN A 223 -16.93 -3.69 -10.07
N LEU A 224 -16.06 -4.32 -10.86
CA LEU A 224 -14.73 -4.79 -10.49
C LEU A 224 -14.75 -5.86 -9.38
N ILE A 225 -15.87 -6.58 -9.23
CA ILE A 225 -16.00 -7.74 -8.36
C ILE A 225 -15.55 -8.99 -9.12
N PRO A 226 -14.72 -9.88 -8.53
CA PRO A 226 -14.38 -11.14 -9.16
C PRO A 226 -15.60 -11.96 -9.56
N THR A 227 -15.52 -12.63 -10.71
CA THR A 227 -16.60 -13.52 -11.16
C THR A 227 -16.58 -14.88 -10.47
N GLY A 228 -15.52 -15.18 -9.72
CA GLY A 228 -15.18 -16.51 -9.22
C GLY A 228 -14.29 -17.32 -10.18
N GLU A 229 -14.13 -16.89 -11.44
CA GLU A 229 -13.26 -17.54 -12.41
C GLU A 229 -11.77 -17.30 -12.10
N ILE A 230 -10.92 -18.25 -12.48
CA ILE A 230 -9.46 -18.09 -12.54
C ILE A 230 -9.03 -18.31 -13.99
N ALA A 231 -8.67 -17.23 -14.69
CA ALA A 231 -8.44 -17.23 -16.13
C ALA A 231 -6.94 -17.07 -16.47
N PRO A 232 -6.43 -17.73 -17.53
CA PRO A 232 -5.03 -17.63 -17.92
C PRO A 232 -4.70 -16.24 -18.51
N VAL A 233 -3.50 -15.74 -18.22
CA VAL A 233 -3.04 -14.45 -18.78
C VAL A 233 -2.46 -14.59 -20.19
N LYS A 234 -2.02 -15.79 -20.57
CA LYS A 234 -1.35 -16.05 -21.86
C LYS A 234 -2.21 -15.55 -23.03
N ASN A 235 -1.58 -14.86 -23.97
CA ASN A 235 -2.23 -14.26 -25.14
C ASN A 235 -3.26 -13.15 -24.83
N THR A 236 -3.31 -12.63 -23.60
CA THR A 236 -4.14 -11.47 -23.24
C THR A 236 -3.29 -10.20 -23.06
N PRO A 237 -3.91 -9.01 -22.94
CA PRO A 237 -3.22 -7.79 -22.51
C PRO A 237 -2.57 -7.91 -21.12
N TYR A 238 -3.03 -8.85 -20.28
CA TYR A 238 -2.58 -9.05 -18.91
C TYR A 238 -1.31 -9.94 -18.78
N ASP A 239 -0.76 -10.45 -19.90
CA ASP A 239 0.43 -11.32 -19.90
C ASP A 239 1.73 -10.57 -19.55
N PHE A 240 2.13 -10.63 -18.27
CA PHE A 240 3.42 -10.18 -17.74
C PHE A 240 4.34 -11.32 -17.31
N LEU A 241 4.12 -12.56 -17.78
CA LEU A 241 4.97 -13.71 -17.44
C LEU A 241 6.44 -13.49 -17.85
N LYS A 242 6.63 -12.73 -18.93
CA LYS A 242 7.93 -12.20 -19.36
C LYS A 242 8.00 -10.70 -19.06
N PRO A 243 9.20 -10.12 -18.86
CA PRO A 243 9.35 -8.68 -18.69
C PRO A 243 8.75 -7.89 -19.86
N ARG A 244 7.84 -6.97 -19.57
CA ARG A 244 7.20 -6.09 -20.56
C ARG A 244 7.05 -4.68 -20.03
N LYS A 245 7.10 -3.69 -20.92
CA LYS A 245 6.76 -2.30 -20.56
C LYS A 245 5.30 -2.23 -20.13
N VAL A 246 5.00 -1.50 -19.06
CA VAL A 246 3.63 -1.26 -18.58
C VAL A 246 2.75 -0.76 -19.73
N GLY A 247 3.22 0.24 -20.49
CA GLY A 247 2.47 0.84 -21.59
C GLY A 247 2.30 -0.03 -22.83
N SER A 248 2.98 -1.18 -22.95
CA SER A 248 3.05 -1.92 -24.23
C SER A 248 1.70 -2.49 -24.71
N ARG A 249 0.76 -2.71 -23.79
CA ARG A 249 -0.57 -3.28 -24.09
C ARG A 249 -1.70 -2.56 -23.35
N ILE A 250 -1.39 -1.48 -22.63
CA ILE A 250 -2.35 -0.83 -21.74
C ILE A 250 -3.52 -0.23 -22.52
N ASP A 251 -3.31 0.22 -23.76
CA ASP A 251 -4.35 0.81 -24.61
C ASP A 251 -5.40 -0.21 -25.08
N LYS A 252 -5.12 -1.52 -24.91
CA LYS A 252 -6.11 -2.59 -25.13
C LYS A 252 -7.07 -2.75 -23.95
N ILE A 253 -6.84 -2.02 -22.86
CA ILE A 253 -7.63 -2.07 -21.64
C ILE A 253 -8.21 -0.68 -21.41
N LYS A 254 -9.54 -0.58 -21.34
CA LYS A 254 -10.27 0.69 -21.34
C LYS A 254 -9.76 1.71 -20.31
N ILE A 255 -9.44 1.27 -19.09
CA ILE A 255 -9.08 2.15 -17.97
C ILE A 255 -7.58 2.06 -17.61
N GLY A 256 -6.96 0.90 -17.83
CA GLY A 256 -5.61 0.56 -17.38
C GLY A 256 -5.61 -0.75 -16.57
N TYR A 257 -4.46 -1.15 -16.05
CA TYR A 257 -4.41 -2.35 -15.22
C TYR A 257 -4.99 -2.07 -13.85
N ASP A 258 -5.84 -2.99 -13.41
CA ASP A 258 -6.47 -3.03 -12.09
C ASP A 258 -6.97 -4.48 -11.89
N ARG A 259 -6.02 -5.41 -11.71
CA ARG A 259 -6.30 -6.85 -11.71
C ARG A 259 -5.53 -7.59 -10.64
N ASN A 260 -6.21 -8.55 -10.02
CA ASN A 260 -5.61 -9.50 -9.10
C ASN A 260 -5.02 -10.68 -9.89
N TYR A 261 -3.72 -10.89 -9.72
CA TYR A 261 -2.92 -11.96 -10.30
C TYR A 261 -2.71 -13.07 -9.28
N VAL A 262 -2.92 -14.32 -9.69
CA VAL A 262 -2.73 -15.52 -8.87
C VAL A 262 -1.29 -16.01 -9.02
N LEU A 263 -0.51 -15.99 -7.94
CA LEU A 263 0.92 -16.32 -7.98
C LEU A 263 1.14 -17.81 -8.22
N ASP A 264 2.05 -18.15 -9.13
CA ASP A 264 2.27 -19.54 -9.57
C ASP A 264 3.00 -20.42 -8.53
N SER A 265 3.75 -19.78 -7.64
CA SER A 265 4.64 -20.48 -6.70
C SER A 265 3.92 -20.92 -5.44
N ASN A 266 4.14 -22.15 -5.00
CA ASN A 266 3.68 -22.66 -3.70
C ASN A 266 4.69 -22.46 -2.57
N LYS A 267 5.81 -21.76 -2.81
CA LYS A 267 6.79 -21.46 -1.76
C LYS A 267 6.14 -20.65 -0.63
N LYS A 268 6.70 -20.78 0.58
CA LYS A 268 6.27 -19.95 1.72
C LYS A 268 6.45 -18.47 1.40
N MET A 269 7.63 -18.08 0.92
CA MET A 269 7.93 -16.75 0.39
C MET A 269 8.07 -16.85 -1.12
N LYS A 270 7.06 -16.35 -1.86
CA LYS A 270 6.91 -16.49 -3.31
C LYS A 270 7.55 -15.31 -4.02
N PRO A 271 8.20 -15.51 -5.18
CA PRO A 271 8.46 -14.38 -6.08
C PRO A 271 7.12 -13.82 -6.57
N VAL A 272 6.97 -12.50 -6.55
CA VAL A 272 5.73 -11.80 -6.90
C VAL A 272 5.88 -11.09 -8.22
N ALA A 273 6.79 -10.12 -8.27
CA ALA A 273 7.02 -9.30 -9.44
C ALA A 273 8.40 -8.66 -9.41
N VAL A 274 8.92 -8.33 -10.60
CA VAL A 274 10.09 -7.48 -10.76
C VAL A 274 9.69 -6.25 -11.54
N VAL A 275 10.04 -5.07 -11.03
CA VAL A 275 9.86 -3.78 -11.69
C VAL A 275 11.21 -3.17 -11.98
N TYR A 276 11.39 -2.62 -13.17
CA TYR A 276 12.64 -2.01 -13.61
C TYR A 276 12.38 -0.69 -14.33
N ASP A 277 13.05 0.36 -13.88
CA ASP A 277 13.13 1.62 -14.61
C ASP A 277 14.48 1.77 -15.28
N LYS A 278 14.50 1.80 -16.62
CA LYS A 278 15.74 1.87 -17.41
C LYS A 278 16.50 3.19 -17.21
N LYS A 279 15.78 4.29 -16.95
CA LYS A 279 16.38 5.63 -16.85
C LYS A 279 17.22 5.76 -15.58
N SER A 280 16.63 5.43 -14.43
CA SER A 280 17.32 5.43 -13.13
C SER A 280 18.20 4.19 -12.93
N GLY A 281 17.92 3.08 -13.61
CA GLY A 281 18.59 1.81 -13.35
C GLY A 281 18.06 1.08 -12.12
N ARG A 282 17.09 1.64 -11.39
CA ARG A 282 16.50 0.99 -10.20
C ARG A 282 15.68 -0.22 -10.59
N VAL A 283 15.85 -1.28 -9.82
CA VAL A 283 15.08 -2.53 -9.88
C VAL A 283 14.43 -2.75 -8.52
N MET A 284 13.16 -3.14 -8.51
CA MET A 284 12.44 -3.59 -7.33
C MET A 284 12.00 -5.03 -7.56
N ASP A 285 12.53 -5.95 -6.76
CA ASP A 285 12.15 -7.36 -6.72
C ASP A 285 11.27 -7.61 -5.49
N ILE A 286 10.05 -8.09 -5.71
CA ILE A 286 9.05 -8.28 -4.67
C ILE A 286 8.89 -9.77 -4.40
N HIS A 287 8.96 -10.13 -3.12
CA HIS A 287 8.59 -11.45 -2.63
C HIS A 287 7.52 -11.33 -1.55
N ALA A 288 6.60 -12.28 -1.46
CA ALA A 288 5.56 -12.27 -0.43
C ALA A 288 5.02 -13.64 -0.07
N THR A 289 4.33 -13.74 1.06
CA THR A 289 3.67 -14.98 1.49
C THR A 289 2.24 -15.12 0.96
N ALA A 290 1.59 -14.00 0.61
CA ALA A 290 0.24 -13.98 0.02
C ALA A 290 0.11 -14.87 -1.22
N PRO A 291 -1.10 -15.34 -1.53
CA PRO A 291 -1.36 -16.10 -2.74
C PRO A 291 -1.50 -15.24 -4.00
N CYS A 292 -1.81 -13.94 -3.87
CA CYS A 292 -2.06 -13.06 -5.00
C CYS A 292 -1.29 -11.73 -4.91
N VAL A 293 -1.25 -11.02 -6.03
CA VAL A 293 -0.87 -9.61 -6.12
C VAL A 293 -1.86 -8.83 -6.98
N HIS A 294 -2.36 -7.72 -6.47
CA HIS A 294 -3.15 -6.77 -7.24
C HIS A 294 -2.21 -5.81 -7.97
N PHE A 295 -2.29 -5.79 -9.30
CA PHE A 295 -1.52 -4.87 -10.13
C PHE A 295 -2.42 -3.74 -10.62
N TYR A 296 -2.15 -2.53 -10.12
CA TYR A 296 -2.91 -1.32 -10.41
C TYR A 296 -2.00 -0.23 -10.95
N THR A 297 -2.41 0.45 -12.02
CA THR A 297 -1.61 1.51 -12.68
C THR A 297 -2.11 2.93 -12.39
N ALA A 298 -2.59 3.20 -11.17
CA ALA A 298 -2.93 4.56 -10.74
C ALA A 298 -3.94 5.26 -11.70
N ASN A 299 -4.89 4.50 -12.24
CA ASN A 299 -5.76 4.93 -13.34
C ASN A 299 -6.63 6.14 -12.96
N TRP A 300 -7.04 6.24 -11.69
CA TRP A 300 -7.92 7.30 -11.17
C TRP A 300 -7.19 8.42 -10.44
N ILE A 301 -5.85 8.46 -10.51
CA ILE A 301 -5.07 9.59 -9.99
C ILE A 301 -5.12 10.72 -11.02
N VAL A 302 -6.08 11.64 -10.88
CA VAL A 302 -6.27 12.76 -11.82
C VAL A 302 -6.07 14.08 -11.09
N ASN A 303 -5.15 14.92 -11.59
CA ASN A 303 -4.88 16.26 -11.07
C ASN A 303 -4.65 16.34 -9.55
N VAL A 304 -3.90 15.38 -8.99
CA VAL A 304 -3.63 15.36 -7.54
C VAL A 304 -2.32 16.08 -7.25
N LYS A 305 -2.37 17.19 -6.51
CA LYS A 305 -1.17 17.86 -5.99
C LYS A 305 -0.53 16.98 -4.91
N GLY A 306 0.66 16.45 -5.20
CA GLY A 306 1.46 15.64 -4.28
C GLY A 306 2.68 16.38 -3.76
N LYS A 307 3.66 15.59 -3.32
CA LYS A 307 4.93 16.08 -2.74
C LYS A 307 5.63 17.12 -3.61
N GLY A 308 6.17 18.16 -2.97
CA GLY A 308 6.88 19.26 -3.62
C GLY A 308 6.02 20.04 -4.61
N GLY A 309 4.69 19.96 -4.50
CA GLY A 309 3.75 20.60 -5.42
C GLY A 309 3.62 19.94 -6.79
N TYR A 310 4.24 18.78 -7.02
CA TYR A 310 4.12 18.06 -8.29
C TYR A 310 2.69 17.52 -8.46
N VAL A 311 2.11 17.68 -9.66
CA VAL A 311 0.75 17.21 -9.95
C VAL A 311 0.80 15.80 -10.54
N TYR A 312 0.34 14.82 -9.78
CA TYR A 312 0.18 13.45 -10.24
C TYR A 312 -1.01 13.31 -11.21
N GLN A 313 -0.79 12.51 -12.25
CA GLN A 313 -1.70 12.26 -13.35
C GLN A 313 -1.93 10.75 -13.51
N PRO A 314 -2.88 10.31 -14.37
CA PRO A 314 -3.12 8.90 -14.57
C PRO A 314 -1.84 8.17 -14.96
N ARG A 315 -1.61 7.00 -14.37
CA ARG A 315 -0.39 6.20 -14.58
C ARG A 315 0.89 6.86 -14.06
N SER A 316 0.81 7.83 -13.14
CA SER A 316 2.00 8.38 -12.45
C SER A 316 2.73 7.35 -11.56
N ALA A 317 2.09 6.22 -11.24
CA ALA A 317 2.66 5.15 -10.45
C ALA A 317 2.07 3.79 -10.83
N LEU A 318 2.63 2.74 -10.23
CA LEU A 318 2.02 1.42 -10.14
C LEU A 318 1.98 0.93 -8.68
N SER A 319 0.98 0.12 -8.36
CA SER A 319 0.85 -0.58 -7.08
C SER A 319 0.83 -2.09 -7.32
N LEU A 320 1.45 -2.82 -6.40
CA LEU A 320 1.61 -4.28 -6.40
C LEU A 320 1.21 -4.79 -5.01
N GLU A 321 -0.09 -4.77 -4.73
CA GLU A 321 -0.66 -5.07 -3.42
C GLU A 321 -0.72 -6.57 -3.23
N THR A 322 0.15 -7.14 -2.39
CA THR A 322 0.15 -8.58 -2.14
C THR A 322 -0.95 -8.93 -1.13
N GLN A 323 -1.84 -9.85 -1.49
CA GLN A 323 -3.11 -10.06 -0.80
C GLN A 323 -3.68 -11.47 -1.01
N GLY A 324 -4.72 -11.81 -0.24
CA GLY A 324 -5.69 -12.85 -0.60
C GLY A 324 -6.55 -12.45 -1.81
N TYR A 325 -7.36 -13.39 -2.30
CA TYR A 325 -8.26 -13.14 -3.43
C TYR A 325 -9.31 -12.08 -3.03
N PRO A 326 -9.58 -11.07 -3.88
CA PRO A 326 -10.71 -10.18 -3.65
C PRO A 326 -12.01 -10.96 -3.58
N ASP A 327 -12.96 -10.46 -2.78
CA ASP A 327 -14.27 -11.07 -2.57
C ASP A 327 -14.27 -12.56 -2.15
N ALA A 328 -13.15 -13.10 -1.63
CA ALA A 328 -13.04 -14.50 -1.23
C ALA A 328 -14.09 -14.97 -0.21
N VAL A 329 -14.67 -14.04 0.55
CA VAL A 329 -15.75 -14.32 1.51
C VAL A 329 -17.06 -14.73 0.82
N ASN A 330 -17.23 -14.39 -0.46
CA ASN A 330 -18.41 -14.70 -1.27
C ASN A 330 -18.12 -15.74 -2.38
N HIS A 331 -16.86 -16.18 -2.51
CA HIS A 331 -16.44 -17.18 -3.50
C HIS A 331 -15.88 -18.43 -2.81
N PRO A 332 -16.67 -19.50 -2.61
CA PRO A 332 -16.24 -20.70 -1.88
C PRO A 332 -15.11 -21.47 -2.58
N ASN A 333 -14.88 -21.22 -3.87
CA ASN A 333 -13.76 -21.79 -4.62
C ASN A 333 -12.44 -21.03 -4.44
N PHE A 334 -12.45 -19.85 -3.81
CA PHE A 334 -11.23 -19.13 -3.46
C PHE A 334 -10.70 -19.57 -2.08
N PRO A 335 -9.37 -19.50 -1.85
CA PRO A 335 -8.80 -19.74 -0.53
C PRO A 335 -9.43 -18.84 0.53
N SER A 336 -9.86 -19.46 1.63
CA SER A 336 -10.52 -18.75 2.73
C SER A 336 -9.61 -17.70 3.36
N THR A 337 -10.20 -16.55 3.67
CA THR A 337 -9.59 -15.45 4.45
C THR A 337 -10.11 -15.41 5.88
N ILE A 338 -10.89 -16.41 6.31
CA ILE A 338 -11.48 -16.46 7.66
C ILE A 338 -10.42 -16.87 8.68
N VAL A 339 -10.26 -16.06 9.72
CA VAL A 339 -9.40 -16.31 10.87
C VAL A 339 -10.26 -16.63 12.08
N ASN A 340 -10.07 -17.84 12.61
CA ASN A 340 -10.75 -18.30 13.83
C ASN A 340 -9.98 -17.88 15.09
N PRO A 341 -10.65 -17.69 16.23
CA PRO A 341 -9.99 -17.49 17.52
C PRO A 341 -8.93 -18.57 17.79
N GLY A 342 -7.80 -18.16 18.37
CA GLY A 342 -6.64 -19.03 18.59
C GLY A 342 -5.75 -19.27 17.37
N LYS A 343 -6.15 -18.85 16.17
CA LYS A 343 -5.29 -18.82 14.97
C LYS A 343 -4.70 -17.43 14.75
N THR A 344 -3.52 -17.40 14.15
CA THR A 344 -2.83 -16.14 13.80
C THR A 344 -2.77 -16.01 12.29
N TYR A 345 -3.27 -14.90 11.77
CA TYR A 345 -2.99 -14.47 10.40
C TYR A 345 -1.57 -13.94 10.34
N SER A 346 -0.84 -14.30 9.28
CA SER A 346 0.48 -13.75 9.00
C SER A 346 0.66 -13.57 7.51
N HIS A 347 1.11 -12.37 7.13
CA HIS A 347 1.48 -12.04 5.77
C HIS A 347 2.79 -11.25 5.79
N SER A 348 3.73 -11.56 4.91
CA SER A 348 5.00 -10.87 4.83
C SER A 348 5.30 -10.48 3.39
N VAL A 349 5.90 -9.30 3.23
CA VAL A 349 6.34 -8.74 1.96
C VAL A 349 7.78 -8.30 2.10
N LEU A 350 8.59 -8.58 1.09
CA LEU A 350 9.96 -8.10 0.96
C LEU A 350 10.09 -7.36 -0.36
N TYR A 351 10.40 -6.08 -0.28
CA TYR A 351 10.84 -5.27 -1.39
C TYR A 351 12.37 -5.22 -1.37
N ALA A 352 13.00 -5.93 -2.30
CA ALA A 352 14.45 -5.94 -2.47
C ALA A 352 14.82 -5.03 -3.65
N PHE A 353 15.49 -3.92 -3.37
CA PHE A 353 15.94 -3.00 -4.40
C PHE A 353 17.37 -3.33 -4.84
N SER A 354 17.65 -3.10 -6.12
CA SER A 354 18.99 -3.19 -6.69
C SER A 354 19.15 -2.17 -7.82
N ILE A 355 20.38 -2.00 -8.29
CA ILE A 355 20.74 -1.01 -9.30
C ILE A 355 21.43 -1.72 -10.46
N LYS A 356 20.87 -1.59 -11.65
CA LYS A 356 21.50 -1.99 -12.91
C LYS A 356 22.21 -0.77 -13.51
N LYS A 357 23.52 -0.90 -13.72
CA LYS A 357 24.35 0.14 -14.35
C LYS A 357 24.00 0.30 -15.83
#